data_AF-A0A7K4TIM0-F1
#
_entry.id   AF-A0A7K4TIM0-F1
#
_cell.length_a   1.000
_cell.length_b   1.000
_cell.length_c   1.000
_cell.angle_alpha   90.00
_cell.angle_beta   90.00
_cell.angle_gamma   90.00
#
_symmetry.space_group_name_H-M   'P 1'
#
loop_
_entity.id
_entity.type
_entity.pdbx_description
1 polymer ?
#
loop_
_entity_poly.entity_id
_entity_poly.type
_entity_poly.pdbx_seq_one_letter_code
_entity_poly.pdbx_strand_id
1 'polypeptide(L)'
;ASAQKAPPAAPAAAAAATPRRVVVQASTSELLRCLGEFLCRRCYRLKHLSPTDPVLWLRSVDRSLLLQGWQDQGFITPANVVFLYMLCRDVISAEVASDHELQAVLLTCLYLSYSYMGNEISYPLKPFLVESCKEAFWDRCLSIIDLMSPKMLQVNADPHYFTQVFADLKKESGAEEKGRLL
;
A
#
# COMPACT_ATOMS: atom_id res chain seq x y z
N ALA A 1 -35.87 -8.21 66.34
CA ALA A 1 -35.03 -7.32 65.53
C ALA A 1 -33.97 -8.17 64.84
N SER A 2 -34.19 -8.55 63.57
CA SER A 2 -33.25 -9.36 62.79
C SER A 2 -32.30 -8.45 62.04
N ALA A 3 -30.99 -8.53 62.31
CA ALA A 3 -29.97 -7.82 61.58
C ALA A 3 -29.51 -8.65 60.38
N GLN A 4 -29.80 -8.17 59.17
CA GLN A 4 -29.30 -8.73 57.90
C GLN A 4 -27.87 -8.22 57.65
N LYS A 5 -26.95 -9.15 57.37
CA LYS A 5 -25.54 -8.90 57.06
C LYS A 5 -25.39 -8.84 55.53
N ALA A 6 -24.87 -7.73 55.00
CA ALA A 6 -24.66 -7.51 53.57
C ALA A 6 -23.47 -8.34 53.02
N PRO A 7 -23.49 -8.77 51.74
CA PRO A 7 -22.43 -9.58 51.14
C PRO A 7 -21.25 -8.72 50.64
N PRO A 8 -20.04 -9.30 50.49
CA PRO A 8 -18.84 -8.57 50.08
C PRO A 8 -18.84 -8.25 48.58
N ALA A 9 -18.26 -7.10 48.22
CA ALA A 9 -18.15 -6.60 46.85
C ALA A 9 -17.18 -7.46 46.00
N ALA A 10 -17.58 -7.75 44.77
CA ALA A 10 -16.76 -8.44 43.76
C ALA A 10 -15.61 -7.55 43.26
N PRO A 11 -14.47 -8.14 42.85
CA PRO A 11 -13.32 -7.38 42.39
C PRO A 11 -13.62 -6.74 41.03
N ALA A 12 -13.24 -5.46 40.89
CA ALA A 12 -13.39 -4.68 39.69
C ALA A 12 -12.68 -5.34 38.50
N ALA A 13 -13.43 -5.62 37.44
CA ALA A 13 -12.90 -6.09 36.17
C ALA A 13 -11.85 -5.08 35.67
N ALA A 14 -10.64 -5.57 35.39
CA ALA A 14 -9.60 -4.80 34.75
C ALA A 14 -10.12 -4.26 33.42
N ALA A 15 -10.28 -2.93 33.34
CA ALA A 15 -10.68 -2.24 32.13
C ALA A 15 -9.67 -2.59 31.02
N ALA A 16 -10.13 -3.31 30.01
CA ALA A 16 -9.37 -3.55 28.79
C ALA A 16 -8.99 -2.18 28.20
N ALA A 17 -7.71 -1.84 28.28
CA ALA A 17 -7.19 -0.60 27.74
C ALA A 17 -7.50 -0.57 26.23
N THR A 18 -8.20 0.47 25.79
CA THR A 18 -8.42 0.73 24.37
C THR A 18 -7.05 0.87 23.69
N PRO A 19 -6.83 0.26 22.51
CA PRO A 19 -5.54 0.34 21.84
C PRO A 19 -5.20 1.81 21.59
N ARG A 20 -4.06 2.26 22.12
CA ARG A 20 -3.55 3.62 21.86
C ARG A 20 -3.41 3.77 20.35
N ARG A 21 -4.15 4.72 19.78
CA ARG A 21 -4.11 5.04 18.36
C ARG A 21 -2.68 5.48 18.02
N VAL A 22 -1.92 4.61 17.36
CA VAL A 22 -0.58 4.94 16.87
C VAL A 22 -0.76 6.05 15.84
N VAL A 23 -0.29 7.26 16.16
CA VAL A 23 -0.35 8.40 15.24
C VAL A 23 0.80 8.24 14.25
N VAL A 24 0.44 7.75 13.08
CA VAL A 24 1.33 7.53 11.96
C VAL A 24 1.46 8.85 11.19
N GLN A 25 2.58 9.57 11.33
CA GLN A 25 2.81 10.85 10.65
C GLN A 25 3.80 10.68 9.48
N ALA A 26 3.27 10.80 8.26
CA ALA A 26 4.02 11.03 7.02
C ALA A 26 3.07 11.66 5.98
N SER A 27 3.62 12.48 5.09
CA SER A 27 2.82 13.01 3.97
C SER A 27 2.67 11.96 2.87
N THR A 28 1.61 12.03 2.07
CA THR A 28 1.46 11.17 0.89
C THR A 28 2.64 11.31 -0.06
N SER A 29 3.14 12.53 -0.27
CA SER A 29 4.28 12.79 -1.16
C SER A 29 5.58 12.15 -0.66
N GLU A 30 5.82 12.18 0.65
CA GLU A 30 6.95 11.49 1.28
C GLU A 30 6.88 9.98 1.05
N LEU A 31 5.72 9.36 1.28
CA LEU A 31 5.55 7.90 1.10
C LEU A 31 5.65 7.48 -0.38
N LEU A 32 5.15 8.28 -1.31
CA LEU A 32 5.31 8.05 -2.74
C LEU A 32 6.78 8.11 -3.16
N ARG A 33 7.55 9.05 -2.61
CA ARG A 33 9.00 9.11 -2.83
C ARG A 33 9.69 7.86 -2.29
N CYS A 34 9.36 7.44 -1.07
CA CYS A 34 9.90 6.20 -0.50
C CYS A 34 9.59 4.97 -1.36
N LEU A 35 8.37 4.89 -1.91
CA LEU A 35 7.98 3.81 -2.83
C LEU A 35 8.80 3.89 -4.13
N GLY A 36 9.00 5.08 -4.70
CA GLY A 36 9.85 5.28 -5.87
C GLY A 36 11.30 4.81 -5.63
N GLU A 37 11.91 5.20 -4.51
CA GLU A 37 13.26 4.79 -4.12
C GLU A 37 13.38 3.27 -3.87
N PHE A 38 12.35 2.68 -3.26
CA PHE A 38 12.25 1.23 -3.14
C PHE A 38 12.27 0.54 -4.51
N LEU A 39 11.48 1.03 -5.48
CA LEU A 39 11.41 0.43 -6.81
C LEU A 39 12.74 0.57 -7.58
N CYS A 40 13.41 1.72 -7.49
CA CYS A 40 14.74 1.92 -8.06
C CYS A 40 15.77 0.94 -7.47
N ARG A 41 15.76 0.72 -6.15
CA ARG A 41 16.66 -0.27 -5.52
C ARG A 41 16.30 -1.71 -5.88
N ARG A 42 15.01 -2.05 -5.90
CA ARG A 42 14.52 -3.39 -6.21
C ARG A 42 14.88 -3.76 -7.64
N CYS A 43 14.56 -2.90 -8.60
CA CYS A 43 14.72 -3.15 -10.03
C CYS A 43 16.13 -2.72 -10.50
N TYR A 44 17.15 -3.37 -9.95
CA TYR A 44 18.56 -2.97 -10.13
C TYR A 44 19.05 -2.94 -11.60
N ARG A 45 18.32 -3.58 -12.53
CA ARG A 45 18.61 -3.60 -13.96
C ARG A 45 18.21 -2.28 -14.66
N LEU A 46 17.30 -1.50 -14.09
CA LEU A 46 16.77 -0.26 -14.66
C LEU A 46 17.68 0.93 -14.33
N LYS A 47 18.76 1.10 -15.10
CA LYS A 47 19.79 2.10 -14.82
C LYS A 47 19.36 3.56 -14.99
N HIS A 48 18.23 3.79 -15.65
CA HIS A 48 17.72 5.13 -15.96
C HIS A 48 16.38 5.44 -15.28
N LEU A 49 15.87 4.51 -14.47
CA LEU A 49 14.63 4.73 -13.72
C LEU A 49 14.85 5.80 -12.65
N SER A 50 14.11 6.90 -12.74
CA SER A 50 14.06 7.91 -11.69
C SER A 50 13.06 7.50 -10.60
N PRO A 51 13.34 7.76 -9.31
CA PRO A 51 12.35 7.54 -8.25
C PRO A 51 11.08 8.38 -8.43
N THR A 52 11.10 9.40 -9.29
CA THR A 52 9.92 10.19 -9.66
C THR A 52 9.01 9.49 -10.67
N ASP A 53 9.51 8.57 -11.48
CA ASP A 53 8.74 7.97 -12.58
C ASP A 53 7.56 7.13 -12.05
N PRO A 54 7.74 6.25 -11.04
CA PRO A 54 6.61 5.59 -10.39
C PRO A 54 5.59 6.57 -9.83
N VAL A 55 6.05 7.66 -9.19
CA VAL A 55 5.15 8.69 -8.63
C VAL A 55 4.30 9.33 -9.72
N LEU A 56 4.90 9.65 -10.87
CA LEU A 56 4.20 10.23 -12.00
C LEU A 56 3.16 9.27 -12.58
N TRP A 57 3.48 7.99 -12.74
CA TRP A 57 2.53 6.99 -13.24
C TRP A 57 1.32 6.84 -12.31
N LEU A 58 1.55 6.72 -10.99
CA LEU A 58 0.49 6.59 -10.00
C LEU A 58 -0.42 7.83 -9.96
N ARG A 59 0.18 9.03 -9.93
CA ARG A 59 -0.56 10.31 -9.92
C ARG A 59 -1.31 10.54 -11.21
N SER A 60 -0.78 10.11 -12.35
CA SER A 60 -1.44 10.22 -13.65
C SER A 60 -2.74 9.42 -13.69
N VAL A 61 -2.71 8.18 -13.20
CA VAL A 61 -3.92 7.34 -13.09
C VAL A 61 -4.96 7.97 -12.16
N ASP A 62 -4.56 8.36 -10.96
CA ASP A 62 -5.48 8.92 -9.96
C ASP A 62 -6.14 10.22 -10.45
N ARG A 63 -5.35 11.09 -11.09
CA ARG A 63 -5.83 12.33 -11.72
C ARG A 63 -6.77 12.04 -12.89
N SER A 64 -6.46 11.03 -13.71
CA SER A 64 -7.28 10.64 -14.86
C SER A 64 -8.66 10.15 -14.43
N LEU A 65 -8.72 9.33 -13.38
CA LEU A 65 -9.98 8.83 -12.80
C LEU A 65 -10.84 9.97 -12.25
N LEU A 66 -10.23 10.91 -11.50
CA LEU A 66 -10.92 12.11 -11.00
C LEU A 66 -11.51 12.95 -12.14
N LEU A 67 -10.70 13.29 -13.14
CA LEU A 67 -11.14 14.19 -14.23
C LEU A 67 -12.19 13.56 -15.16
N GLN A 68 -12.23 12.23 -15.24
CA GLN A 68 -13.23 11.51 -16.02
C GLN A 68 -14.48 11.15 -15.22
N GLY A 69 -14.57 11.55 -13.94
CA GLY A 69 -15.75 11.31 -13.10
C GLY A 69 -15.90 9.86 -12.64
N TRP A 70 -14.81 9.10 -12.58
CA TRP A 70 -14.82 7.73 -12.05
C TRP A 70 -14.71 7.68 -10.53
N GLN A 71 -14.34 8.78 -9.88
CA GLN A 71 -14.25 8.90 -8.42
C GLN A 71 -14.42 10.37 -8.00
N ASP A 72 -14.95 10.60 -6.80
CA ASP A 72 -15.13 11.95 -6.25
C ASP A 72 -13.90 12.47 -5.49
N GLN A 73 -13.09 11.56 -4.96
CA GLN A 73 -11.87 11.88 -4.19
C GLN A 73 -10.69 11.05 -4.69
N GLY A 74 -9.47 11.60 -4.57
CA GLY A 74 -8.26 10.90 -4.96
C GLY A 74 -8.00 9.68 -4.07
N PHE A 75 -7.68 8.55 -4.69
CA PHE A 75 -7.35 7.31 -3.99
C PHE A 75 -5.99 7.36 -3.31
N ILE A 76 -5.06 8.18 -3.83
CA ILE A 76 -3.68 8.23 -3.35
C ILE A 76 -3.60 8.97 -2.00
N THR A 77 -3.78 8.21 -0.93
CA THR A 77 -3.68 8.60 0.48
C THR A 77 -2.51 7.88 1.17
N PRO A 78 -2.06 8.31 2.37
CA PRO A 78 -0.96 7.62 3.05
C PRO A 78 -1.22 6.12 3.28
N ALA A 79 -2.42 5.75 3.71
CA ALA A 79 -2.79 4.35 3.95
C ALA A 79 -2.79 3.53 2.66
N ASN A 80 -3.29 4.08 1.56
CA ASN A 80 -3.34 3.37 0.28
C ASN A 80 -1.95 3.22 -0.36
N VAL A 81 -1.02 4.15 -0.11
CA VAL A 81 0.38 3.99 -0.53
C VAL A 81 1.08 2.89 0.28
N VAL A 82 0.79 2.76 1.58
CA VAL A 82 1.28 1.64 2.41
C VAL A 82 0.74 0.30 1.89
N PHE A 83 -0.55 0.24 1.56
CA PHE A 83 -1.16 -0.95 0.96
C PHE A 83 -0.51 -1.30 -0.38
N LEU A 84 -0.30 -0.32 -1.26
CA LEU A 84 0.35 -0.52 -2.55
C LEU A 84 1.79 -1.02 -2.37
N TYR A 85 2.57 -0.42 -1.47
CA TYR A 85 3.91 -0.89 -1.15
C TYR A 85 3.92 -2.34 -0.66
N MET A 86 2.95 -2.74 0.18
CA MET A 86 2.80 -4.12 0.65
C MET A 86 2.65 -5.11 -0.51
N LEU A 87 1.91 -4.76 -1.56
CA LEU A 87 1.86 -5.55 -2.80
C LEU A 87 3.20 -5.54 -3.53
N CYS A 88 3.72 -4.34 -3.80
CA CYS A 88 4.94 -4.17 -4.60
C CYS A 88 6.15 -4.92 -4.02
N ARG A 89 6.31 -4.96 -2.69
CA ARG A 89 7.48 -5.60 -2.06
C ARG A 89 7.55 -7.11 -2.28
N ASP A 90 6.42 -7.76 -2.48
CA ASP A 90 6.32 -9.22 -2.68
C ASP A 90 6.04 -9.60 -4.14
N VAL A 91 5.47 -8.70 -4.95
CA VAL A 91 5.10 -8.94 -6.35
C VAL A 91 6.18 -8.52 -7.34
N ILE A 92 6.84 -7.38 -7.12
CA ILE A 92 7.77 -6.81 -8.12
C ILE A 92 9.13 -7.50 -7.98
N SER A 93 9.46 -8.31 -9.00
CA SER A 93 10.74 -9.01 -9.12
C SER A 93 11.91 -8.04 -9.22
N ALA A 94 13.06 -8.42 -8.65
CA ALA A 94 14.31 -7.69 -8.85
C ALA A 94 14.82 -7.78 -10.31
N GLU A 95 14.38 -8.81 -11.04
CA GLU A 95 14.82 -9.12 -12.40
C GLU A 95 14.10 -8.34 -13.50
N VAL A 96 13.14 -7.48 -13.15
CA VAL A 96 12.42 -6.62 -14.11
C VAL A 96 13.42 -5.88 -14.99
N ALA A 97 13.25 -6.00 -16.31
CA ALA A 97 14.29 -5.66 -17.28
C ALA A 97 14.00 -4.37 -18.07
N SER A 98 12.78 -3.82 -17.96
CA SER A 98 12.42 -2.55 -18.60
C SER A 98 11.49 -1.70 -17.74
N ASP A 99 11.53 -0.38 -17.95
CA ASP A 99 10.62 0.58 -17.30
C ASP A 99 9.16 0.31 -17.68
N HIS A 100 8.91 -0.16 -18.91
CA HIS A 100 7.57 -0.54 -19.38
C HIS A 100 7.01 -1.75 -18.63
N GLU A 101 7.84 -2.79 -18.43
CA GLU A 101 7.47 -3.95 -17.61
C GLU A 101 7.23 -3.56 -16.15
N LEU A 102 8.08 -2.70 -15.57
CA LEU A 102 7.86 -2.18 -14.22
C LEU A 102 6.54 -1.43 -14.11
N GLN A 103 6.27 -0.52 -15.06
CA GLN A 103 5.03 0.24 -15.11
C GLN A 103 3.82 -0.70 -15.19
N ALA A 104 3.89 -1.73 -16.03
CA ALA A 104 2.83 -2.72 -16.18
C ALA A 104 2.53 -3.46 -14.87
N VAL A 105 3.55 -3.98 -14.18
CA VAL A 105 3.38 -4.70 -12.91
C VAL A 105 2.89 -3.74 -11.82
N LEU A 106 3.47 -2.56 -11.70
CA LEU A 106 3.05 -1.54 -10.72
C LEU A 106 1.60 -1.11 -10.92
N LEU A 107 1.17 -0.88 -12.17
CA LEU A 107 -0.21 -0.51 -12.47
C LEU A 107 -1.19 -1.68 -12.27
N THR A 108 -0.73 -2.93 -12.37
CA THR A 108 -1.52 -4.10 -11.97
C THR A 108 -1.73 -4.11 -10.45
N CYS A 109 -0.68 -3.90 -9.66
CA CYS A 109 -0.79 -3.73 -8.20
C CYS A 109 -1.70 -2.55 -7.82
N LEU A 110 -1.59 -1.44 -8.55
CA LEU A 110 -2.43 -0.27 -8.34
C LEU A 110 -3.89 -0.60 -8.63
N TYR A 111 -4.19 -1.24 -9.76
CA TYR A 111 -5.55 -1.64 -10.12
C TYR A 111 -6.21 -2.51 -9.04
N LEU A 112 -5.47 -3.50 -8.51
CA LEU A 112 -5.96 -4.33 -7.40
C LEU A 112 -6.13 -3.52 -6.11
N SER A 113 -5.28 -2.53 -5.86
CA SER A 113 -5.43 -1.61 -4.72
C SER A 113 -6.69 -0.77 -4.83
N TYR A 114 -6.99 -0.21 -6.01
CA TYR A 114 -8.26 0.49 -6.28
C TYR A 114 -9.45 -0.46 -6.10
N SER A 115 -9.36 -1.67 -6.65
CA SER A 115 -10.46 -2.65 -6.58
C SER A 115 -10.75 -3.13 -5.16
N TYR A 116 -9.75 -3.15 -4.27
CA TYR A 116 -9.89 -3.64 -2.90
C TYR A 116 -10.12 -2.53 -1.86
N MET A 117 -9.38 -1.42 -1.96
CA MET A 117 -9.39 -0.32 -0.98
C MET A 117 -10.16 0.92 -1.47
N GLY A 118 -10.60 0.94 -2.73
CA GLY A 118 -11.34 2.06 -3.31
C GLY A 118 -12.77 2.14 -2.77
N ASN A 119 -13.31 3.36 -2.76
CA ASN A 119 -14.69 3.61 -2.30
C ASN A 119 -15.73 3.34 -3.39
N GLU A 120 -15.31 3.36 -4.65
CA GLU A 120 -16.20 3.19 -5.80
C GLU A 120 -16.44 1.70 -6.06
N ILE A 121 -17.62 1.36 -6.55
CA ILE A 121 -18.00 -0.04 -6.82
C ILE A 121 -17.17 -0.69 -7.93
N SER A 122 -16.53 0.10 -8.79
CA SER A 122 -15.71 -0.39 -9.90
C SER A 122 -14.79 0.70 -10.45
N TYR A 123 -13.69 0.29 -11.08
CA TYR A 123 -12.76 1.16 -11.77
C TYR A 123 -12.48 0.65 -13.20
N PRO A 124 -12.36 1.54 -14.20
CA PRO A 124 -12.14 1.14 -15.58
C PRO A 124 -10.72 0.61 -15.78
N LEU A 125 -10.54 -0.37 -16.69
CA LEU A 125 -9.22 -0.93 -17.00
C LEU A 125 -8.29 0.07 -17.70
N LYS A 126 -8.83 0.94 -18.56
CA LYS A 126 -8.04 1.75 -19.52
C LYS A 126 -6.89 2.55 -18.89
N PRO A 127 -7.02 3.20 -17.73
CA PRO A 127 -5.91 3.93 -17.10
C PRO A 127 -4.75 3.03 -16.60
N PHE A 128 -5.00 1.75 -16.36
CA PHE A 128 -4.03 0.82 -15.77
C PHE A 128 -3.31 -0.05 -16.81
N LEU A 129 -3.87 -0.15 -18.01
CA LEU A 129 -3.36 -1.01 -19.07
C LEU A 129 -2.36 -0.26 -19.97
N VAL A 130 -1.08 -0.58 -19.81
CA VAL A 130 0.02 -0.10 -20.66
C VAL A 130 0.56 -1.17 -21.62
N GLU A 131 0.09 -2.40 -21.48
CA GLU A 131 0.47 -3.54 -22.31
C GLU A 131 -0.50 -3.72 -23.49
N SER A 132 0.02 -4.23 -24.61
CA SER A 132 -0.81 -4.62 -25.75
C SER A 132 -1.58 -5.92 -25.48
N CYS A 133 -0.98 -6.85 -24.74
CA CYS A 133 -1.60 -8.11 -24.35
C CYS A 133 -2.47 -7.94 -23.10
N LYS A 134 -3.80 -7.88 -23.28
CA LYS A 134 -4.75 -7.78 -22.17
C LYS A 134 -4.79 -9.03 -21.29
N GLU A 135 -4.54 -10.21 -21.88
CA GLU A 135 -4.56 -11.48 -21.16
C GLU A 135 -3.45 -11.51 -20.10
N ALA A 136 -2.25 -11.06 -20.44
CA ALA A 136 -1.12 -10.95 -19.50
C ALA A 136 -1.45 -10.08 -18.27
N PHE A 137 -2.22 -8.99 -18.45
CA PHE A 137 -2.68 -8.17 -17.33
C PHE A 137 -3.60 -8.96 -16.39
N TRP A 138 -4.55 -9.72 -16.94
CA TRP A 138 -5.49 -10.50 -16.15
C TRP A 138 -4.86 -11.72 -15.48
N ASP A 139 -3.96 -12.42 -16.16
CA ASP A 139 -3.17 -13.50 -15.57
C ASP A 139 -2.35 -13.00 -14.38
N ARG A 140 -1.73 -11.81 -14.53
CA ARG A 140 -1.00 -11.16 -13.45
C ARG A 140 -1.92 -10.77 -12.29
N CYS A 141 -3.12 -10.25 -12.56
CA CYS A 141 -4.12 -9.97 -11.53
C CYS A 141 -4.44 -11.23 -10.70
N LEU A 142 -4.75 -12.35 -11.37
CA LEU A 142 -5.07 -13.60 -10.69
C LEU A 142 -3.89 -14.12 -9.87
N SER A 143 -2.68 -14.07 -10.42
CA SER A 143 -1.46 -14.47 -9.70
C SER A 143 -1.20 -13.61 -8.46
N ILE A 144 -1.39 -12.29 -8.54
CA ILE A 144 -1.24 -11.40 -7.38
C ILE A 144 -2.32 -11.69 -6.33
N ILE A 145 -3.57 -11.93 -6.74
CA ILE A 145 -4.66 -12.25 -5.79
C ILE A 145 -4.38 -13.56 -5.05
N ASP A 146 -3.95 -14.60 -5.77
CA ASP A 146 -3.60 -15.90 -5.18
C ASP A 146 -2.48 -15.74 -4.14
N LEU A 147 -1.44 -14.98 -4.46
CA LEU A 147 -0.30 -14.73 -3.57
C LEU A 147 -0.64 -13.81 -2.38
N MET A 148 -1.36 -12.72 -2.64
CA MET A 148 -1.43 -11.57 -1.73
C MET A 148 -2.74 -11.45 -0.97
N SER A 149 -3.81 -12.18 -1.33
CA SER A 149 -5.10 -12.07 -0.66
C SER A 149 -5.03 -12.23 0.87
N PRO A 150 -4.20 -13.12 1.47
CA PRO A 150 -4.10 -13.18 2.93
C PRO A 150 -3.52 -11.90 3.53
N LYS A 151 -2.49 -11.32 2.91
CA LYS A 151 -1.84 -10.08 3.39
C LYS A 151 -2.70 -8.83 3.15
N MET A 152 -3.48 -8.81 2.07
CA MET A 152 -4.46 -7.75 1.77
C MET A 152 -5.55 -7.69 2.85
N LEU A 153 -6.00 -8.85 3.34
CA LEU A 153 -6.92 -8.90 4.48
C LEU A 153 -6.20 -8.55 5.79
N GLN A 154 -5.03 -9.14 6.04
CA GLN A 154 -4.27 -8.95 7.28
C GLN A 154 -3.91 -7.48 7.54
N VAL A 155 -3.51 -6.72 6.51
CA VAL A 155 -3.14 -5.31 6.67
C VAL A 155 -4.32 -4.43 7.10
N ASN A 156 -5.55 -4.87 6.86
CA ASN A 156 -6.77 -4.20 7.34
C ASN A 156 -7.21 -4.71 8.72
N ALA A 157 -6.99 -6.00 9.00
CA ALA A 157 -7.41 -6.64 10.25
C ALA A 157 -6.44 -6.41 11.43
N ASP A 158 -5.14 -6.25 11.16
CA ASP A 158 -4.09 -6.11 12.18
C ASP A 158 -3.38 -4.74 12.09
N PRO A 159 -3.66 -3.81 13.02
CA PRO A 159 -3.00 -2.51 13.08
C PRO A 159 -1.48 -2.59 13.30
N HIS A 160 -0.96 -3.66 13.91
CA HIS A 160 0.48 -3.83 14.11
C HIS A 160 1.15 -4.17 12.78
N TYR A 161 0.55 -5.05 11.98
CA TYR A 161 1.03 -5.35 10.65
C TYR A 161 1.00 -4.10 9.74
N PHE A 162 -0.08 -3.31 9.76
CA PHE A 162 -0.10 -2.02 9.04
C PHE A 162 1.04 -1.09 9.49
N THR A 163 1.23 -0.95 10.80
CA THR A 163 2.28 -0.09 11.37
C THR A 163 3.68 -0.57 10.96
N GLN A 164 3.89 -1.89 10.91
CA GLN A 164 5.14 -2.49 10.45
C GLN A 164 5.39 -2.17 8.96
N VAL A 165 4.42 -2.42 8.09
CA VAL A 165 4.52 -2.11 6.65
C VAL A 165 4.80 -0.62 6.43
N PHE A 166 4.10 0.26 7.16
CA PHE A 166 4.35 1.69 7.11
C PHE A 166 5.78 2.06 7.53
N ALA A 167 6.26 1.49 8.65
CA ALA A 167 7.61 1.75 9.13
C ALA A 167 8.67 1.25 8.15
N ASP A 168 8.44 0.12 7.50
CA ASP A 168 9.32 -0.43 6.47
C ASP A 168 9.36 0.50 5.26
N LEU A 169 8.21 0.96 4.75
CA LEU A 169 8.14 1.93 3.66
C LEU A 169 8.91 3.22 3.98
N LYS A 170 8.79 3.76 5.20
CA LYS A 170 9.56 4.96 5.58
C LYS A 170 11.06 4.74 5.53
N LYS A 171 11.54 3.56 5.94
CA LYS A 171 12.97 3.21 5.93
C LYS A 171 13.56 3.11 4.53
N GLU A 172 12.73 2.89 3.50
CA GLU A 172 13.20 2.81 2.11
C GLU A 172 13.92 4.09 1.65
N SER A 173 13.62 5.23 2.28
CA SER A 173 14.30 6.50 1.99
C SER A 173 15.59 6.76 2.75
N GLY A 174 15.87 6.03 3.83
CA GLY A 174 17.10 6.17 4.61
C GLY A 174 18.28 5.37 4.05
N ALA A 175 18.06 4.53 3.05
CA ALA A 175 19.10 3.66 2.48
C ALA A 175 20.13 4.42 1.64
N GLU A 176 19.74 5.51 0.95
CA GLU A 176 20.68 6.34 0.17
C GLU A 176 21.59 7.20 1.05
N GLU A 177 21.10 7.67 2.20
CA GLU A 177 21.86 8.59 3.07
C GLU A 177 23.10 7.90 3.66
N LYS A 178 23.00 6.61 4.00
CA LYS A 178 24.15 5.79 4.42
C LYS A 178 25.18 5.54 3.31
N GLY A 179 24.76 5.53 2.04
CA GLY A 179 25.65 5.32 0.90
C GLY A 179 26.37 6.59 0.43
N ARG A 180 25.87 7.78 0.80
CA ARG A 180 26.52 9.08 0.51
C ARG A 180 27.45 9.57 1.62
N LEU A 181 27.38 8.95 2.81
CA LEU A 181 28.19 9.28 3.99
C LEU A 181 29.35 8.30 4.24
N LEU A 182 29.55 7.32 3.34
CA LEU A 182 30.67 6.38 3.31
C LEU A 182 31.42 6.54 1.99
#